data_AF-A0A937D3J4-F1
#
_entry.id   AF-A0A937D3J4-F1
#
_cell.length_a   1.000
_cell.length_b   1.000
_cell.length_c   1.000
_cell.angle_alpha   90.00
_cell.angle_beta   90.00
_cell.angle_gamma   90.00
#
_symmetry.space_group_name_H-M   'P 1'
#
loop_
_entity.id
_entity.type
_entity.pdbx_description
1 polymer ?
#
loop_
_entity_poly.entity_id
_entity_poly.type
_entity_poly.pdbx_seq_one_letter_code
_entity_poly.pdbx_strand_id
1 'polypeptide(L)'
;MTFREGLLKARGQITFIVALALSTGVIIYLEALDTEERIQSRVTTELARQRNAPATVSPSIEAAVRANLTRAEQAYAADPGNEAHRAALLTSLSSAVQLGIRKPDEGLSGAQRILDEIEGQPGDRNPAVASALGAAALAFPSLQERIAKLSGAP
;
A
#
# COMPACT_ATOMS: atom_id res chain seq x y z
N MET A 1 -18.52 75.12 -22.67
CA MET A 1 -17.83 73.82 -22.59
C MET A 1 -18.41 72.93 -23.67
N THR A 2 -17.65 72.69 -24.73
CA THR A 2 -18.18 72.09 -25.97
C THR A 2 -18.24 70.57 -25.83
N PHE A 3 -19.28 69.96 -26.39
CA PHE A 3 -19.59 68.53 -26.36
C PHE A 3 -18.39 67.61 -26.73
N ARG A 4 -17.46 68.13 -27.56
CA ARG A 4 -16.22 67.45 -27.95
C ARG A 4 -15.22 67.24 -26.79
N GLU A 5 -15.09 68.19 -25.87
CA GLU A 5 -14.23 68.05 -24.68
C GLU A 5 -14.79 67.02 -23.68
N GLY A 6 -16.11 66.98 -23.55
CA GLY A 6 -16.81 65.97 -22.74
C GLY A 6 -16.61 64.55 -23.29
N LEU A 7 -16.66 64.39 -24.61
CA LEU A 7 -16.48 63.09 -25.27
C LEU A 7 -15.04 62.55 -25.14
N LEU A 8 -14.04 63.45 -25.20
CA LEU A 8 -12.63 63.12 -24.98
C LEU A 8 -12.35 62.72 -23.52
N LYS A 9 -12.92 63.43 -22.54
CA LYS A 9 -12.81 63.05 -21.11
C LYS A 9 -13.50 61.72 -20.82
N ALA A 10 -14.67 61.47 -21.41
CA ALA A 10 -15.40 60.21 -21.24
C ALA A 10 -14.60 59.02 -21.78
N ARG A 11 -13.92 59.16 -22.93
CA ARG A 11 -13.02 58.11 -23.46
C ARG A 11 -11.88 57.78 -22.50
N GLY A 12 -11.25 58.79 -21.91
CA GLY A 12 -10.19 58.59 -20.92
C GLY A 12 -10.67 57.81 -19.69
N GLN A 13 -11.86 58.14 -19.18
CA GLN A 13 -12.46 57.45 -18.03
C GLN A 13 -12.85 56.01 -18.36
N ILE A 14 -13.42 55.76 -19.54
CA ILE A 14 -13.78 54.39 -19.97
C ILE A 14 -12.52 53.52 -20.08
N THR A 15 -11.46 54.02 -20.73
CA THR A 15 -10.20 53.29 -20.84
C THR A 15 -9.58 53.00 -19.47
N PHE A 16 -9.66 53.97 -18.55
CA PHE A 16 -9.19 53.78 -17.18
C PHE A 16 -9.97 52.70 -16.42
N ILE A 17 -11.31 52.72 -16.50
CA ILE A 17 -12.18 51.71 -15.85
C ILE A 17 -11.91 50.32 -16.42
N VAL A 18 -11.75 50.21 -17.75
CA VAL A 18 -11.43 48.93 -18.41
C VAL A 18 -10.06 48.42 -17.98
N ALA A 19 -9.04 49.29 -17.96
CA ALA A 19 -7.71 48.93 -17.49
C ALA A 19 -7.70 48.48 -16.02
N LEU A 20 -8.46 49.18 -15.17
CA LEU A 20 -8.61 48.82 -13.76
C LEU A 20 -9.27 47.45 -13.59
N ALA A 21 -10.40 47.21 -14.28
CA ALA A 21 -11.12 45.94 -14.20
C ALA A 21 -10.26 44.76 -14.70
N LEU A 22 -9.52 44.94 -15.80
CA LEU A 22 -8.59 43.94 -16.31
C LEU A 22 -7.45 43.68 -15.33
N SER A 23 -6.85 44.73 -14.75
CA SER A 23 -5.78 44.58 -13.77
C SER A 23 -6.24 43.84 -12.52
N THR A 24 -7.42 44.19 -11.99
CA THR A 24 -7.99 43.51 -10.83
C THR A 24 -8.32 42.05 -11.14
N GLY A 25 -8.89 41.76 -12.31
CA GLY A 25 -9.18 40.39 -12.74
C GLY A 25 -7.92 39.54 -12.86
N VAL A 26 -6.84 40.09 -13.41
CA VAL A 26 -5.55 39.40 -13.52
C VAL A 26 -4.93 39.13 -12.15
N ILE A 27 -5.00 40.08 -11.21
CA ILE A 27 -4.50 39.88 -9.84
C ILE A 27 -5.24 38.72 -9.16
N ILE A 28 -6.58 38.74 -9.21
CA ILE A 28 -7.41 37.67 -8.61
C ILE A 28 -7.10 36.31 -9.26
N TYR A 29 -6.95 36.28 -10.59
CA TYR A 29 -6.63 35.05 -11.31
C TYR A 29 -5.26 34.47 -10.92
N LEU A 30 -4.24 35.33 -10.77
CA LEU A 30 -2.90 34.91 -10.34
C LEU A 30 -2.89 34.45 -8.88
N GLU A 31 -3.61 35.13 -7.98
CA GLU A 31 -3.75 34.69 -6.59
C GLU A 31 -4.49 33.34 -6.47
N ALA A 32 -5.50 33.11 -7.32
CA ALA A 32 -6.22 31.84 -7.36
C ALA A 32 -5.31 30.67 -7.79
N LEU A 33 -4.46 30.88 -8.81
CA LEU A 33 -3.50 29.87 -9.27
C LEU A 33 -2.46 29.50 -8.19
N ASP A 34 -1.86 30.48 -7.49
CA ASP A 34 -0.90 30.20 -6.41
C ASP A 34 -1.57 29.48 -5.22
N THR A 35 -2.84 29.82 -4.93
CA THR A 35 -3.60 29.14 -3.87
C THR A 35 -3.88 27.68 -4.22
N GLU A 36 -4.26 27.40 -5.47
CA GLU A 36 -4.56 26.05 -5.93
C GLU A 36 -3.29 25.18 -5.98
N GLU A 37 -2.16 25.71 -6.44
CA GLU A 37 -0.87 25.00 -6.45
C GLU A 37 -0.39 24.67 -5.03
N ARG A 38 -0.57 25.60 -4.06
CA ARG A 38 -0.26 25.35 -2.64
C ARG A 38 -1.17 24.32 -1.98
N ILE A 39 -2.45 24.26 -2.37
CA ILE A 39 -3.38 23.26 -1.85
C ILE A 39 -3.04 21.89 -2.45
N GLN A 40 -2.83 21.80 -3.77
CA GLN A 40 -2.47 20.54 -4.44
C GLN A 40 -1.13 19.97 -3.94
N SER A 41 -0.12 20.82 -3.72
CA SER A 41 1.16 20.39 -3.14
C SER A 41 1.03 19.88 -1.70
N ARG A 42 0.19 20.53 -0.85
CA ARG A 42 -0.11 20.01 0.50
C ARG A 42 -0.88 18.70 0.46
N VAL A 43 -1.87 18.58 -0.42
CA VAL A 43 -2.68 17.36 -0.55
C VAL A 43 -1.85 16.20 -1.07
N THR A 44 -0.98 16.41 -2.06
CA THR A 44 -0.07 15.37 -2.56
C THR A 44 0.98 14.97 -1.54
N THR A 45 1.51 15.94 -0.78
CA THR A 45 2.45 15.67 0.33
C THR A 45 1.78 14.88 1.45
N GLU A 46 0.54 15.22 1.82
CA GLU A 46 -0.19 14.54 2.89
C GLU A 46 -0.70 13.16 2.45
N LEU A 47 -1.13 12.99 1.19
CA LEU A 47 -1.43 11.68 0.59
C LEU A 47 -0.19 10.79 0.54
N ALA A 48 0.97 11.33 0.15
CA ALA A 48 2.23 10.61 0.17
C ALA A 48 2.63 10.22 1.60
N ARG A 49 2.36 11.09 2.59
CA ARG A 49 2.60 10.80 4.01
C ARG A 49 1.67 9.71 4.54
N GLN A 50 0.38 9.73 4.19
CA GLN A 50 -0.58 8.70 4.61
C GLN A 50 -0.31 7.36 3.93
N ARG A 51 0.11 7.35 2.66
CA ARG A 51 0.47 6.13 1.93
C ARG A 51 1.74 5.47 2.47
N ASN A 52 2.64 6.25 3.06
CA ASN A 52 3.90 5.79 3.65
C ASN A 52 3.88 5.72 5.19
N ALA A 53 2.75 6.07 5.83
CA ALA A 53 2.59 5.88 7.26
C ALA A 53 2.57 4.37 7.52
N PRO A 54 3.47 3.83 8.35
CA PRO A 54 3.42 2.42 8.70
C PRO A 54 2.04 2.15 9.28
N ALA A 55 1.30 1.21 8.68
CA ALA A 55 0.00 0.81 9.19
C ALA A 55 0.21 0.38 10.65
N THR A 56 -0.21 1.21 11.60
CA THR A 56 -0.15 0.86 13.01
C THR A 56 -1.15 -0.26 13.21
N VAL A 57 -0.64 -1.49 13.16
CA VAL A 57 -1.41 -2.71 13.42
C VAL A 57 -1.95 -2.60 14.84
N SER A 58 -3.27 -2.78 15.00
CA SER A 58 -3.87 -2.78 16.32
C SER A 58 -3.17 -3.81 17.22
N PRO A 59 -2.86 -3.50 18.50
CA PRO A 59 -2.27 -4.46 19.44
C PRO A 59 -3.08 -5.76 19.56
N SER A 60 -4.40 -5.69 19.38
CA SER A 60 -5.28 -6.87 19.36
C SER A 60 -5.01 -7.81 18.18
N ILE A 61 -4.70 -7.26 17.01
CA ILE A 61 -4.35 -8.04 15.81
C ILE A 61 -2.97 -8.66 15.99
N GLU A 62 -2.00 -7.89 16.49
CA GLU A 62 -0.66 -8.40 16.77
C GLU A 62 -0.71 -9.59 17.76
N ALA A 63 -1.47 -9.46 18.84
CA ALA A 63 -1.67 -10.54 19.82
C ALA A 63 -2.34 -11.77 19.20
N ALA A 64 -3.35 -11.58 18.34
CA ALA A 64 -4.02 -12.68 17.65
C ALA A 64 -3.06 -13.42 16.70
N VAL A 65 -2.25 -12.69 15.92
CA VAL A 65 -1.29 -13.31 15.00
C VAL A 65 -0.18 -14.03 15.75
N ARG A 66 0.33 -13.47 16.85
CA ARG A 66 1.31 -14.15 17.71
C ARG A 66 0.74 -15.45 18.28
N ALA A 67 -0.49 -15.42 18.79
CA ALA A 67 -1.16 -16.62 19.31
C ALA A 67 -1.39 -17.67 18.22
N ASN A 68 -1.80 -17.26 17.02
CA ASN A 68 -1.99 -18.16 15.89
C ASN A 68 -0.67 -18.80 15.44
N LEU A 69 0.41 -18.03 15.38
CA LEU A 69 1.75 -18.55 15.07
C LEU A 69 2.16 -19.62 16.08
N THR A 70 2.05 -19.34 17.38
CA THR A 70 2.39 -20.33 18.43
C THR A 70 1.55 -21.60 18.31
N ARG A 71 0.24 -21.50 18.03
CA ARG A 71 -0.60 -22.69 17.83
C ARG A 71 -0.21 -23.47 16.59
N ALA A 72 0.11 -22.79 15.50
CA ALA A 72 0.54 -23.45 14.26
C ALA A 72 1.89 -24.13 14.42
N GLU A 73 2.84 -23.52 15.14
CA GLU A 73 4.12 -24.13 15.50
C GLU A 73 3.93 -25.39 16.36
N GLN A 74 3.03 -25.34 17.35
CA GLN A 74 2.71 -26.50 18.19
C GLN A 74 2.05 -27.63 17.39
N ALA A 75 1.08 -27.31 16.53
CA ALA A 75 0.39 -28.30 15.70
C ALA A 75 1.37 -28.97 14.73
N TYR A 76 2.22 -28.18 14.08
CA TYR A 76 3.25 -28.69 13.20
C TYR A 76 4.30 -29.52 13.95
N ALA A 77 4.73 -29.11 15.16
CA ALA A 77 5.65 -29.90 15.96
C ALA A 77 5.05 -31.24 16.43
N ALA A 78 3.74 -31.30 16.64
CA ALA A 78 3.05 -32.52 17.02
C ALA A 78 2.91 -33.52 15.86
N ASP A 79 2.65 -33.03 14.65
CA ASP A 79 2.56 -33.84 13.45
C ASP A 79 3.02 -33.04 12.21
N PRO A 80 4.32 -33.10 11.87
CA PRO A 80 4.89 -32.42 10.69
C PRO A 80 4.41 -33.04 9.37
N GLY A 81 3.98 -34.30 9.42
CA GLY A 81 3.48 -35.05 8.26
C GLY A 81 2.11 -34.56 7.78
N ASN A 82 1.38 -33.83 8.62
CA ASN A 82 0.06 -33.32 8.30
C ASN A 82 0.10 -32.06 7.42
N GLU A 83 -0.51 -32.17 6.24
CA GLU A 83 -0.61 -31.10 5.24
C GLU A 83 -1.28 -29.84 5.79
N ALA A 84 -2.33 -30.00 6.59
CA ALA A 84 -3.06 -28.87 7.17
C ALA A 84 -2.20 -28.12 8.20
N HIS A 85 -1.35 -28.81 8.95
CA HIS A 85 -0.42 -28.19 9.89
C HIS A 85 0.68 -27.42 9.16
N ARG A 86 1.23 -27.99 8.08
CA ARG A 86 2.18 -27.28 7.20
C ARG A 86 1.58 -26.01 6.60
N ALA A 87 0.37 -26.11 6.06
CA ALA A 87 -0.35 -24.96 5.50
C ALA A 87 -0.63 -23.88 6.56
N ALA A 88 -1.08 -24.28 7.75
CA ALA A 88 -1.35 -23.37 8.86
C ALA A 88 -0.08 -22.65 9.32
N LEU A 89 1.04 -23.39 9.45
CA LEU A 89 2.32 -22.81 9.85
C LEU A 89 2.85 -21.85 8.78
N LEU A 90 2.82 -22.25 7.50
CA LEU A 90 3.29 -21.40 6.40
C LEU A 90 2.49 -20.09 6.31
N THR A 91 1.17 -20.16 6.45
CA THR A 91 0.29 -18.97 6.49
C THR A 91 0.60 -18.08 7.70
N SER A 92 0.80 -18.69 8.87
CA SER A 92 1.06 -17.95 10.12
C SER A 92 2.45 -17.28 10.08
N LEU A 93 3.46 -17.94 9.53
CA LEU A 93 4.80 -17.37 9.31
C LEU A 93 4.73 -16.17 8.36
N SER A 94 4.03 -16.32 7.24
CA SER A 94 3.85 -15.26 6.25
C SER A 94 3.17 -14.03 6.86
N SER A 95 2.18 -14.25 7.72
CA SER A 95 1.47 -13.17 8.43
C SER A 95 2.36 -12.51 9.48
N ALA A 96 3.12 -13.29 10.25
CA ALA A 96 4.02 -12.76 11.28
C ALA A 96 5.16 -11.92 10.71
N VAL A 97 5.68 -12.29 9.53
CA VAL A 97 6.72 -11.51 8.83
C VAL A 97 6.14 -10.21 8.26
N GLN A 98 4.98 -10.26 7.60
CA GLN A 98 4.34 -9.06 7.06
C GLN A 98 3.98 -8.02 8.13
N LEU A 99 3.63 -8.47 9.35
CA LEU A 99 3.36 -7.59 10.48
C LEU A 99 4.62 -7.22 11.30
N GLY A 100 5.81 -7.68 10.91
CA GLY A 100 7.05 -7.42 11.63
C GLY A 100 7.17 -8.09 13.00
N ILE A 101 6.28 -9.04 13.32
CA ILE A 101 6.31 -9.83 14.57
C ILE A 101 7.52 -10.77 14.58
N ARG A 102 7.86 -11.31 13.40
CA ARG A 102 9.04 -12.16 13.19
C ARG A 102 9.98 -11.51 12.19
N LYS A 103 11.29 -11.70 12.38
CA LYS A 103 12.30 -11.19 11.44
C LYS A 103 12.16 -11.89 10.08
N PRO A 104 12.41 -11.18 8.96
CA PRO A 104 12.35 -11.76 7.62
C PRO A 104 13.23 -13.01 7.45
N ASP A 105 14.47 -13.00 7.95
CA ASP A 105 15.41 -14.12 7.78
C ASP A 105 14.96 -15.40 8.51
N GLU A 106 14.39 -15.24 9.71
CA GLU A 106 13.86 -16.35 10.49
C GLU A 106 12.59 -16.92 9.84
N GLY A 107 11.71 -16.04 9.36
CA GLY A 107 10.52 -16.45 8.62
C GLY A 107 10.86 -17.16 7.31
N LEU A 108 11.86 -16.66 6.59
CA LEU A 108 12.34 -17.24 5.33
C LEU A 108 12.91 -18.64 5.55
N SER A 109 13.77 -18.80 6.55
CA SER A 109 14.36 -20.11 6.90
C SER A 109 13.28 -21.13 7.29
N GLY A 110 12.25 -20.68 8.03
CA GLY A 110 11.09 -21.51 8.38
C GLY A 110 10.25 -21.88 7.15
N ALA A 111 9.96 -20.92 6.28
CA ALA A 111 9.20 -21.15 5.06
C ALA A 111 9.92 -22.10 4.10
N GLN A 112 11.25 -21.96 3.92
CA GLN A 112 12.05 -22.85 3.09
C GLN A 112 11.94 -24.30 3.53
N ARG A 113 12.05 -24.57 4.83
CA ARG A 113 11.91 -25.93 5.39
C ARG A 113 10.54 -26.54 5.05
N ILE A 114 9.48 -25.78 5.21
CA ILE A 114 8.12 -26.26 4.91
C ILE A 114 7.96 -26.52 3.41
N LEU A 115 8.54 -25.66 2.55
CA LEU A 115 8.53 -25.87 1.10
C LEU A 115 9.34 -27.11 0.69
N ASP A 116 10.47 -27.38 1.32
CA ASP A 116 11.25 -28.61 1.10
C ASP A 116 10.41 -29.86 1.39
N GLU A 117 9.61 -29.82 2.46
CA GLU A 117 8.70 -30.91 2.85
C GLU A 117 7.53 -31.08 1.89
N ILE A 118 6.94 -29.98 1.40
CA ILE A 118 5.88 -30.01 0.39
C ILE A 118 6.41 -30.58 -0.93
N GLU A 119 7.61 -30.20 -1.36
CA GLU A 119 8.26 -30.74 -2.55
C GLU A 119 8.55 -32.24 -2.45
N GLY A 120 8.89 -32.72 -1.24
CA GLY A 120 9.12 -34.13 -0.97
C GLY A 120 7.86 -35.01 -1.02
N GLN A 121 6.66 -34.41 -1.08
CA GLN A 121 5.37 -35.12 -1.10
C GLN A 121 4.53 -34.74 -2.34
N PRO A 122 5.02 -35.04 -3.57
CA PRO A 122 4.32 -34.69 -4.80
C PRO A 122 3.01 -35.47 -4.91
N GLY A 123 1.88 -34.76 -4.83
CA GLY A 123 0.53 -35.33 -4.81
C GLY A 123 -0.41 -34.68 -3.79
N ASP A 124 0.15 -33.88 -2.88
CA ASP A 124 -0.57 -33.08 -1.88
C ASP A 124 -1.39 -31.96 -2.58
N ARG A 125 -2.65 -32.28 -2.93
CA ARG A 125 -3.61 -31.36 -3.60
C ARG A 125 -4.47 -30.59 -2.60
N ASN A 126 -3.99 -30.43 -1.38
CA ASN A 126 -4.78 -29.77 -0.34
C ASN A 126 -4.98 -28.28 -0.67
N PRO A 127 -6.24 -27.80 -0.77
CA PRO A 127 -6.50 -26.39 -1.08
C PRO A 127 -5.96 -25.43 -0.01
N ALA A 128 -5.77 -25.91 1.23
CA ALA A 128 -5.12 -25.15 2.28
C ALA A 128 -3.64 -24.89 1.97
N VAL A 129 -2.93 -25.89 1.44
CA VAL A 129 -1.52 -25.76 1.03
C VAL A 129 -1.40 -24.78 -0.13
N ALA A 130 -2.26 -24.88 -1.15
CA ALA A 130 -2.27 -23.93 -2.27
C ALA A 130 -2.52 -22.49 -1.82
N SER A 131 -3.44 -22.28 -0.87
CA SER A 131 -3.71 -20.95 -0.29
C SER A 131 -2.51 -20.43 0.52
N ALA A 132 -1.88 -21.31 1.31
CA ALA A 132 -0.71 -20.97 2.11
C ALA A 132 0.51 -20.61 1.25
N LEU A 133 0.70 -21.32 0.12
CA LEU A 133 1.69 -21.00 -0.89
C LEU A 133 1.49 -19.58 -1.46
N GLY A 134 0.25 -19.21 -1.78
CA GLY A 134 -0.08 -17.84 -2.22
C GLY A 134 0.29 -16.78 -1.18
N ALA A 135 -0.02 -17.02 0.10
CA ALA A 135 0.36 -16.11 1.19
C ALA A 135 1.88 -16.00 1.35
N ALA A 136 2.60 -17.13 1.23
CA ALA A 136 4.05 -17.17 1.29
C ALA A 136 4.73 -16.42 0.12
N ALA A 137 4.16 -16.48 -1.09
CA ALA A 137 4.70 -15.78 -2.25
C ALA A 137 4.68 -14.25 -2.07
N LEU A 138 3.71 -13.72 -1.32
CA LEU A 138 3.62 -12.30 -0.98
C LEU A 138 4.61 -11.91 0.13
N ALA A 139 4.76 -12.77 1.15
CA ALA A 139 5.64 -12.50 2.28
C ALA A 139 7.14 -12.70 1.95
N PHE A 140 7.45 -13.59 1.01
CA PHE A 140 8.82 -14.01 0.68
C PHE A 140 9.10 -13.89 -0.83
N PRO A 141 9.44 -12.69 -1.35
CA PRO A 141 9.66 -12.48 -2.77
C PRO A 141 10.71 -13.40 -3.40
N SER A 142 11.75 -13.77 -2.65
CA SER A 142 12.81 -14.68 -3.10
C SER A 142 12.33 -16.13 -3.36
N LEU A 143 11.17 -16.51 -2.84
CA LEU A 143 10.61 -17.87 -3.00
C LEU A 143 9.53 -17.93 -4.10
N GLN A 144 9.18 -16.82 -4.75
CA GLN A 144 8.07 -16.76 -5.69
C GLN A 144 8.19 -17.74 -6.85
N GLU A 145 9.36 -17.85 -7.48
CA GLU A 145 9.56 -18.79 -8.60
C GLU A 145 9.40 -20.25 -8.15
N ARG A 146 9.92 -20.57 -6.96
CA ARG A 146 9.79 -21.90 -6.35
C ARG A 146 8.33 -22.23 -6.05
N ILE A 147 7.62 -21.29 -5.43
CA ILE A 147 6.20 -21.43 -5.11
C ILE A 147 5.35 -21.57 -6.37
N ALA A 148 5.65 -20.83 -7.44
CA ALA A 148 4.93 -20.93 -8.71
C ALA A 148 5.08 -22.33 -9.36
N LYS A 149 6.25 -22.97 -9.23
CA LYS A 149 6.46 -24.35 -9.70
C LYS A 149 5.64 -25.35 -8.89
N LEU A 150 5.56 -25.14 -7.56
CA LEU A 150 4.77 -25.97 -6.65
C LEU A 150 3.26 -25.82 -6.84
N SER A 151 2.78 -24.61 -7.13
CA SER A 151 1.35 -24.36 -7.37
C SER A 151 0.89 -24.70 -8.78
N GLY A 152 1.82 -24.77 -9.75
CA GLY A 152 1.56 -25.01 -11.17
C GLY A 152 1.73 -26.46 -11.64
N ALA A 153 1.94 -27.43 -10.74
CA ALA A 153 2.00 -28.84 -11.13
C ALA A 153 0.63 -29.32 -11.69
N PRO A 154 0.60 -29.95 -12.87
CA PRO A 154 -0.65 -30.37 -13.54
C PRO A 154 -1.49 -31.43 -12.78
#